data_AF-C7QFS9-F1
#
_entry.id   AF-C7QFS9-F1
#
_cell.length_a   1.000
_cell.length_b   1.000
_cell.length_c   1.000
_cell.angle_alpha   90.00
_cell.angle_beta   90.00
_cell.angle_gamma   90.00
#
_symmetry.space_group_name_H-M   'P 1'
#
loop_
_entity.id
_entity.type
_entity.pdbx_description
1 polymer ?
#
loop_
_entity_poly.entity_id
_entity_poly.type
_entity_poly.pdbx_seq_one_letter_code
_entity_poly.pdbx_strand_id
1 'polypeptide(L)'
;MSEAAELRLDACAGHSDRLEAHACRGACHRFRGRPRQNVARVAVHEASAAVVFAVADGESGAAEACHAAVEHLLSLLPQDRPLDFESVAYYVTEQLARSVTTLVAGVVQPDVDGPYVQLFRIGDSGAWLLDRATGACHALFEPLPHVSESVDSVAEHLTASEVLLVAISPIVPTTVCCADPHCACQ
;
A
#
# COMPACT_ATOMS: atom_id res chain seq x y z
N MET A 1 -17.15 1.59 -14.50
CA MET A 1 -16.29 2.47 -13.67
C MET A 1 -15.82 1.63 -12.49
N SER A 2 -14.52 1.36 -12.42
CA SER A 2 -13.87 0.42 -11.48
C SER A 2 -13.27 1.22 -10.32
N GLU A 3 -13.39 0.77 -9.06
CA GLU A 3 -12.87 1.49 -7.90
C GLU A 3 -12.13 0.57 -6.91
N ALA A 4 -10.91 0.99 -6.53
CA ALA A 4 -9.94 0.31 -5.67
C ALA A 4 -10.22 0.46 -4.17
N ALA A 5 -9.55 -0.36 -3.35
CA ALA A 5 -9.03 0.19 -2.10
C ALA A 5 -7.74 0.96 -2.43
N GLU A 6 -7.76 2.27 -2.23
CA GLU A 6 -6.62 3.15 -2.50
C GLU A 6 -6.15 3.75 -1.19
N LEU A 7 -4.89 3.53 -0.81
CA LEU A 7 -4.23 4.31 0.23
C LEU A 7 -3.41 5.41 -0.46
N ARG A 8 -3.73 6.66 -0.15
CA ARG A 8 -2.93 7.82 -0.56
C ARG A 8 -2.13 8.32 0.62
N LEU A 9 -0.83 8.45 0.42
CA LEU A 9 0.10 9.03 1.39
C LEU A 9 0.71 10.29 0.78
N ASP A 10 0.39 11.44 1.37
CA ASP A 10 0.74 12.77 0.88
C ASP A 10 1.86 13.41 1.72
N ALA A 11 2.93 13.88 1.07
CA ALA A 11 3.93 14.78 1.64
C ALA A 11 3.57 16.24 1.29
N CYS A 12 3.03 17.00 2.26
CA CYS A 12 2.66 18.39 2.03
C CYS A 12 3.86 19.35 2.10
N ALA A 13 4.05 20.19 1.07
CA ALA A 13 5.03 21.27 1.09
C ALA A 13 4.59 22.42 2.01
N GLY A 14 5.09 22.43 3.25
CA GLY A 14 4.88 23.51 4.22
C GLY A 14 5.11 23.02 5.65
N HIS A 15 6.37 22.97 6.07
CA HIS A 15 6.89 22.26 7.25
C HIS A 15 6.90 20.74 7.03
N SER A 16 8.11 20.18 7.04
CA SER A 16 8.50 18.84 6.56
C SER A 16 7.86 17.63 7.25
N ASP A 17 6.77 17.78 8.00
CA ASP A 17 6.39 16.80 9.04
C ASP A 17 4.96 16.26 8.92
N ARG A 18 4.27 16.48 7.79
CA ARG A 18 2.87 16.08 7.65
C ARG A 18 2.66 15.04 6.56
N LEU A 19 2.47 13.80 7.01
CA LEU A 19 2.06 12.66 6.20
C LEU A 19 0.55 12.44 6.35
N GLU A 20 -0.21 12.60 5.27
CA GLU A 20 -1.66 12.35 5.29
C GLU A 20 -2.00 11.03 4.63
N ALA A 21 -2.70 10.16 5.36
CA ALA A 21 -3.11 8.84 4.88
C ALA A 21 -4.62 8.83 4.59
N HIS A 22 -5.02 8.59 3.34
CA HIS A 22 -6.43 8.46 2.95
C HIS A 22 -6.71 7.07 2.42
N ALA A 23 -7.64 6.34 3.04
CA ALA A 23 -8.14 5.06 2.53
C ALA A 23 -9.51 5.25 1.86
N CYS A 24 -9.56 5.12 0.54
CA CYS A 24 -10.82 5.09 -0.22
C CYS A 24 -11.29 3.64 -0.34
N ARG A 25 -12.57 3.37 -0.03
CA ARG A 25 -13.19 2.05 -0.22
C ARG A 25 -14.27 2.13 -1.29
N GLY A 26 -14.02 1.55 -2.46
CA GLY A 26 -15.03 1.42 -3.52
C GLY A 26 -16.16 0.44 -3.14
N ALA A 27 -17.37 0.67 -3.66
CA ALA A 27 -18.58 -0.11 -3.35
C ALA A 27 -18.75 -1.40 -4.20
N CYS A 28 -17.74 -1.81 -4.97
CA CYS A 28 -17.90 -2.72 -6.10
C CYS A 28 -17.09 -4.01 -5.96
N HIS A 29 -17.48 -4.96 -5.10
CA HIS A 29 -16.87 -6.29 -5.17
C HIS A 29 -17.84 -7.43 -4.83
N ARG A 30 -18.43 -8.02 -5.87
CA ARG A 30 -18.82 -9.44 -5.86
C ARG A 30 -17.95 -10.21 -6.84
N PHE A 31 -16.98 -10.99 -6.36
CA PHE A 31 -16.37 -12.05 -7.18
C PHE A 31 -17.23 -13.31 -7.01
N ARG A 32 -17.76 -13.85 -8.11
CA ARG A 32 -18.71 -14.99 -8.08
C ARG A 32 -19.90 -14.82 -7.11
N GLY A 33 -20.37 -13.59 -6.92
CA GLY A 33 -21.52 -13.30 -6.06
C GLY A 33 -21.22 -13.11 -4.56
N ARG A 34 -19.97 -13.30 -4.10
CA ARG A 34 -19.58 -13.10 -2.69
C ARG A 34 -18.92 -11.73 -2.46
N PRO A 35 -19.22 -11.02 -1.36
CA PRO A 35 -18.53 -9.78 -1.01
C PRO A 35 -17.03 -10.02 -0.89
N ARG A 36 -16.17 -9.30 -1.64
CA ARG A 36 -14.74 -9.26 -1.29
C ARG A 36 -14.53 -8.36 -0.09
N GLN A 37 -13.59 -8.72 0.78
CA GLN A 37 -13.17 -7.88 1.88
C GLN A 37 -11.90 -7.14 1.49
N ASN A 38 -12.04 -6.07 0.70
CA ASN A 38 -10.96 -5.11 0.53
C ASN A 38 -10.78 -4.37 1.86
N VAL A 39 -9.58 -4.43 2.44
CA VAL A 39 -9.25 -3.79 3.71
C VAL A 39 -7.98 -2.96 3.56
N ALA A 40 -8.02 -1.75 4.12
CA ALA A 40 -6.85 -0.93 4.38
C ALA A 40 -6.82 -0.61 5.87
N ARG A 41 -5.63 -0.65 6.47
CA ARG A 41 -5.38 -0.26 7.85
C ARG A 41 -4.15 0.63 7.92
N VAL A 42 -4.21 1.63 8.79
CA VAL A 42 -3.14 2.60 9.04
C VAL A 42 -3.00 2.79 10.55
N ALA A 43 -1.78 2.98 11.03
CA ALA A 43 -1.45 3.37 12.39
C ALA A 43 -0.25 4.33 12.38
N VAL A 44 -0.12 5.13 13.44
CA VAL A 44 1.03 6.01 13.66
C VAL A 44 1.85 5.46 14.82
N HIS A 45 3.16 5.37 14.65
CA HIS A 45 4.11 5.11 15.72
C HIS A 45 4.57 6.42 16.33
N GLU A 46 3.96 6.78 17.47
CA GLU A 46 4.13 8.08 18.13
C GLU A 46 5.60 8.43 18.41
N ALA A 47 6.44 7.46 18.80
CA ALA A 47 7.82 7.75 19.20
C ALA A 47 8.71 8.17 18.03
N SER A 48 8.43 7.72 16.80
CA SER A 48 9.22 8.06 15.61
C SER A 48 8.42 8.85 14.56
N ALA A 49 7.16 9.19 14.86
CA ALA A 49 6.19 9.76 13.92
C ALA A 49 6.04 8.95 12.60
N ALA A 50 6.40 7.66 12.61
CA ALA A 50 6.29 6.82 11.42
C ALA A 50 4.83 6.41 11.19
N VAL A 51 4.40 6.34 9.93
CA VAL A 51 3.10 5.80 9.54
C VAL A 51 3.29 4.36 9.08
N VAL A 52 2.54 3.45 9.67
CA VAL A 52 2.51 2.02 9.31
C VAL A 52 1.19 1.72 8.64
N PHE A 53 1.21 0.99 7.54
CA PHE A 53 0.00 0.65 6.81
C PHE A 53 0.02 -0.76 6.24
N ALA A 54 -1.18 -1.27 5.95
CA ALA A 54 -1.39 -2.51 5.22
C ALA A 54 -2.68 -2.43 4.39
N VAL A 55 -2.65 -2.93 3.17
CA VAL A 55 -3.79 -3.07 2.25
C VAL A 55 -3.85 -4.50 1.76
N ALA A 56 -5.01 -5.14 1.84
CA ALA A 56 -5.19 -6.54 1.45
C ALA A 56 -6.50 -6.77 0.68
N ASP A 57 -6.46 -7.73 -0.24
CA ASP A 57 -7.64 -8.34 -0.87
C ASP A 57 -7.73 -9.82 -0.46
N GLY A 58 -8.94 -10.27 -0.14
CA GLY A 58 -9.25 -11.65 0.22
C GLY A 58 -10.75 -11.91 0.36
N GLU A 59 -11.13 -13.18 0.27
CA GLU A 59 -12.52 -13.61 0.52
C GLU A 59 -12.85 -13.64 2.02
N SER A 60 -11.84 -13.87 2.87
CA SER A 60 -11.91 -13.86 4.35
C SER A 60 -10.53 -13.50 4.91
N GLY A 61 -10.43 -12.91 6.10
CA GLY A 61 -9.11 -12.75 6.76
C GLY A 61 -8.29 -11.53 6.35
N ALA A 62 -8.75 -10.72 5.39
CA ALA A 62 -8.04 -9.52 4.95
C ALA A 62 -7.88 -8.48 6.08
N ALA A 63 -8.90 -8.35 6.94
CA ALA A 63 -8.84 -7.44 8.09
C ALA A 63 -7.83 -7.91 9.14
N GLU A 64 -7.84 -9.20 9.43
CA GLU A 64 -6.92 -9.86 10.34
C GLU A 64 -5.48 -9.80 9.81
N ALA A 65 -5.27 -9.92 8.50
CA ALA A 65 -3.95 -9.79 7.87
C ALA A 65 -3.44 -8.35 7.94
N CYS A 66 -4.27 -7.36 7.59
CA CYS A 66 -3.90 -5.97 7.75
C CYS A 66 -3.60 -5.64 9.22
N HIS A 67 -4.35 -6.21 10.17
CA HIS A 67 -4.06 -6.05 11.59
C HIS A 67 -2.71 -6.65 11.97
N ALA A 68 -2.49 -7.92 11.67
CA ALA A 68 -1.28 -8.66 12.01
C ALA A 68 -0.02 -8.00 11.40
N ALA A 69 -0.11 -7.55 10.13
CA ALA A 69 0.98 -6.86 9.46
C ALA A 69 1.33 -5.53 10.15
N VAL A 70 0.32 -4.69 10.44
CA VAL A 70 0.52 -3.39 11.09
C VAL A 70 1.09 -3.56 12.50
N GLU A 71 0.56 -4.47 13.31
CA GLU A 71 1.07 -4.71 14.67
C GLU A 71 2.50 -5.25 14.67
N HIS A 72 2.82 -6.18 13.77
CA HIS A 72 4.17 -6.71 13.67
C HIS A 72 5.15 -5.61 13.23
N LEU A 73 4.81 -4.83 12.21
CA LEU A 73 5.64 -3.69 11.77
C LEU A 73 5.85 -2.67 12.91
N LEU A 74 4.79 -2.31 13.64
CA LEU A 74 4.90 -1.43 14.81
C LEU A 74 5.87 -1.98 15.87
N SER A 75 5.86 -3.29 16.10
CA SER A 75 6.78 -3.94 17.06
C SER A 75 8.25 -3.93 16.61
N LEU A 76 8.52 -3.76 15.31
CA LEU A 76 9.86 -3.72 14.73
C LEU A 76 10.48 -2.33 14.74
N LEU A 77 9.68 -1.26 14.71
CA LEU A 77 10.17 0.13 14.66
C LEU A 77 11.10 0.53 15.81
N PRO A 78 10.91 0.08 17.07
CA PRO A 78 11.83 0.43 18.16
C PRO A 78 13.23 -0.20 18.04
N GLN A 79 13.47 -1.10 17.09
CA GLN A 79 14.60 -2.03 17.15
C GLN A 79 15.88 -1.57 16.42
N ASP A 80 15.93 -0.30 15.96
CA ASP A 80 17.07 0.33 15.24
C ASP A 80 17.79 -0.62 14.26
N ARG A 81 16.98 -1.37 13.51
CA ARG A 81 17.43 -2.40 12.57
C ARG A 81 16.57 -2.36 11.31
N PRO A 82 17.10 -2.82 10.16
CA PRO A 82 16.30 -2.93 8.96
C PRO A 82 15.03 -3.76 9.18
N LEU A 83 13.93 -3.34 8.56
CA LEU A 83 12.67 -4.07 8.60
C LEU A 83 12.83 -5.42 7.88
N ASP A 84 12.57 -6.50 8.61
CA ASP A 84 12.57 -7.86 8.06
C ASP A 84 11.16 -8.18 7.53
N PHE A 85 10.91 -7.77 6.29
CA PHE A 85 9.61 -7.99 5.64
C PHE A 85 9.30 -9.46 5.38
N GLU A 86 10.31 -10.31 5.20
CA GLU A 86 10.13 -11.75 5.06
C GLU A 86 9.56 -12.35 6.36
N SER A 87 10.08 -11.93 7.52
CA SER A 87 9.52 -12.34 8.82
C SER A 87 8.08 -11.85 9.03
N VAL A 88 7.77 -10.61 8.61
CA VAL A 88 6.39 -10.08 8.68
C VAL A 88 5.46 -10.88 7.78
N ALA A 89 5.86 -11.13 6.53
CA ALA A 89 5.11 -11.93 5.57
C ALA A 89 4.88 -13.36 6.06
N TYR A 90 5.92 -14.01 6.57
CA TYR A 90 5.85 -15.34 7.17
C TYR A 90 4.86 -15.36 8.35
N TYR A 91 4.96 -14.40 9.27
CA TYR A 91 4.06 -14.30 10.41
C TYR A 91 2.59 -14.15 9.98
N VAL A 92 2.31 -13.27 9.03
CA VAL A 92 0.95 -13.02 8.54
C VAL A 92 0.38 -14.24 7.81
N THR A 93 1.17 -14.88 6.96
CA THR A 93 0.72 -16.04 6.16
C THR A 93 0.50 -17.29 6.99
N GLU A 94 1.36 -17.56 7.97
CA GLU A 94 1.23 -18.70 8.91
C GLU A 94 0.03 -18.54 9.85
N GLN A 95 -0.15 -17.36 10.45
CA GLN A 95 -1.21 -17.14 11.45
C GLN A 95 -2.62 -17.13 10.86
N LEU A 96 -2.74 -16.84 9.56
CA LEU A 96 -4.04 -16.64 8.89
C LEU A 96 -4.34 -17.68 7.82
N ALA A 97 -3.58 -18.77 7.78
CA ALA A 97 -3.83 -19.96 6.98
C ALA A 97 -4.20 -19.65 5.51
N ARG A 98 -3.46 -18.73 4.86
CA ARG A 98 -3.64 -18.32 3.45
C ARG A 98 -5.01 -17.72 3.10
N SER A 99 -5.70 -17.09 4.04
CA SER A 99 -7.03 -16.50 3.78
C SER A 99 -6.99 -15.26 2.86
N VAL A 100 -5.81 -14.65 2.70
CA VAL A 100 -5.59 -13.43 1.92
C VAL A 100 -4.92 -13.75 0.59
N THR A 101 -5.46 -13.20 -0.50
CA THR A 101 -4.92 -13.41 -1.86
C THR A 101 -3.81 -12.44 -2.21
N THR A 102 -3.82 -11.25 -1.62
CA THR A 102 -2.76 -10.24 -1.82
C THR A 102 -2.59 -9.36 -0.58
N LEU A 103 -1.37 -8.90 -0.33
CA LEU A 103 -1.03 -7.96 0.73
C LEU A 103 -0.01 -6.96 0.22
N VAL A 104 -0.20 -5.67 0.51
CA VAL A 104 0.85 -4.65 0.45
C VAL A 104 0.93 -4.01 1.82
N ALA A 105 2.10 -3.99 2.44
CA ALA A 105 2.29 -3.37 3.75
C ALA A 105 3.63 -2.65 3.82
N GLY A 106 3.69 -1.61 4.65
CA GLY A 106 4.88 -0.78 4.70
C GLY A 106 4.87 0.23 5.83
N VAL A 107 5.99 0.93 5.91
CA VAL A 107 6.29 1.99 6.85
C VAL A 107 6.72 3.21 6.05
N VAL A 108 6.22 4.37 6.45
CA VAL A 108 6.73 5.66 6.00
C VAL A 108 7.29 6.38 7.21
N GLN A 109 8.57 6.71 7.17
CA GLN A 109 9.28 7.42 8.21
C GLN A 109 9.53 8.86 7.76
N PRO A 110 9.30 9.86 8.63
CA PRO A 110 9.86 11.19 8.40
C PRO A 110 11.38 11.08 8.31
N ASP A 111 11.97 11.71 7.31
CA ASP A 111 13.42 11.82 7.15
C ASP A 111 13.78 13.25 6.68
N VAL A 112 15.02 13.66 6.93
CA VAL A 112 15.52 15.01 6.65
C VAL A 112 15.47 15.35 5.16
N ASP A 113 15.60 14.35 4.28
CA ASP A 113 15.57 14.50 2.82
C ASP A 113 14.17 14.32 2.23
N GLY A 114 13.16 14.14 3.08
CA GLY A 114 11.77 13.84 2.70
C GLY A 114 11.33 12.46 3.21
N PRO A 115 10.03 12.13 3.21
CA PRO A 115 9.57 10.87 3.78
C PRO A 115 10.24 9.64 3.13
N TYR A 116 10.85 8.80 3.95
CA TYR A 116 11.42 7.53 3.53
C TYR A 116 10.38 6.42 3.64
N VAL A 117 10.08 5.76 2.54
CA VAL A 117 9.09 4.69 2.45
C VAL A 117 9.82 3.36 2.31
N GLN A 118 9.41 2.38 3.10
CA GLN A 118 9.76 0.98 2.88
C GLN A 118 8.47 0.17 2.84
N LEU A 119 8.26 -0.62 1.79
CA LEU A 119 7.10 -1.49 1.69
C LEU A 119 7.44 -2.82 1.03
N PHE A 120 6.57 -3.79 1.25
CA PHE A 120 6.60 -5.08 0.60
C PHE A 120 5.23 -5.47 0.08
N ARG A 121 5.22 -6.43 -0.83
CA ARG A 121 4.00 -7.08 -1.31
C ARG A 121 4.09 -8.61 -1.25
N ILE A 122 2.92 -9.22 -1.16
CA ILE A 122 2.66 -10.64 -1.46
C ILE A 122 1.52 -10.67 -2.46
N GLY A 123 1.65 -11.48 -3.50
CA GLY A 123 0.68 -11.52 -4.61
C GLY A 123 0.87 -10.42 -5.65
N ASP A 124 -0.17 -10.14 -6.42
CA ASP A 124 -0.11 -9.28 -7.62
C ASP A 124 -0.59 -7.83 -7.38
N SER A 125 -0.69 -7.40 -6.11
CA SER A 125 -1.04 -6.01 -5.78
C SER A 125 0.13 -5.07 -6.02
N GLY A 126 -0.18 -3.79 -6.22
CA GLY A 126 0.78 -2.80 -6.69
C GLY A 126 0.87 -1.57 -5.81
N ALA A 127 1.97 -0.86 -5.98
CA ALA A 127 2.20 0.46 -5.42
C ALA A 127 2.84 1.35 -6.50
N TRP A 128 2.55 2.64 -6.46
CA TRP A 128 3.01 3.63 -7.42
C TRP A 128 3.36 4.94 -6.75
N LEU A 129 4.32 5.66 -7.31
CA LEU A 129 4.55 7.07 -7.03
C LEU A 129 3.86 7.92 -8.08
N LEU A 130 2.97 8.81 -7.65
CA LEU A 130 2.36 9.83 -8.49
C LEU A 130 3.05 11.16 -8.24
N ASP A 131 3.75 11.68 -9.24
CA ASP A 131 4.25 13.06 -9.22
C ASP A 131 3.09 14.02 -9.57
N ARG A 132 2.70 14.85 -8.61
CA ARG A 132 1.62 15.84 -8.74
C ARG A 132 1.92 16.92 -9.76
N ALA A 133 3.21 17.27 -9.92
CA ALA A 133 3.60 18.36 -10.79
C ALA A 133 3.43 17.99 -12.26
N THR A 134 3.72 16.73 -12.59
CA THR A 134 3.70 16.22 -13.97
C THR A 134 2.51 15.32 -14.27
N GLY A 135 1.86 14.77 -13.24
CA GLY A 135 0.88 13.68 -13.36
C GLY A 135 1.50 12.32 -13.70
N ALA A 136 2.84 12.22 -13.73
CA ALA A 136 3.54 10.98 -14.03
C ALA A 136 3.35 9.96 -12.91
N CYS A 137 3.16 8.70 -13.29
CA CYS A 137 2.94 7.59 -12.36
C CYS A 137 3.99 6.51 -12.60
N HIS A 138 4.75 6.18 -11.56
CA HIS A 138 5.86 5.23 -11.61
C HIS A 138 5.54 4.01 -10.74
N ALA A 139 5.57 2.82 -11.31
CA ALA A 139 5.35 1.59 -10.55
C ALA A 139 6.55 1.28 -9.65
N LEU A 140 6.28 0.98 -8.38
CA LEU A 140 7.31 0.58 -7.41
C LEU A 140 7.61 -0.92 -7.47
N PHE A 141 6.73 -1.69 -8.08
CA PHE A 141 6.93 -3.12 -8.29
C PHE A 141 6.71 -3.48 -9.76
N GLU A 142 7.46 -4.46 -10.25
CA GLU A 142 7.22 -5.04 -11.56
C GLU A 142 5.85 -5.74 -11.61
N PRO A 143 5.10 -5.65 -12.72
CA PRO A 143 3.86 -6.40 -12.88
C PRO A 143 4.12 -7.91 -12.83
N LEU A 144 3.37 -8.63 -12.01
CA LEU A 144 3.43 -10.09 -11.99
C LEU A 144 2.38 -10.70 -12.91
N PRO A 145 2.72 -11.72 -13.71
CA PRO A 145 1.75 -12.37 -14.60
C PRO A 145 0.71 -13.19 -13.81
N HIS A 146 1.04 -13.62 -12.59
CA HIS A 146 0.22 -14.44 -11.71
C HIS A 146 0.46 -14.05 -10.23
N VAL A 147 -0.47 -14.39 -9.33
CA VAL A 147 -0.28 -14.22 -7.88
C VAL A 147 0.94 -15.03 -7.44
N SER A 148 1.94 -14.35 -6.87
CA SER A 148 3.15 -14.95 -6.32
C SER A 148 3.06 -15.10 -4.79
N GLU A 149 3.63 -16.18 -4.27
CA GLU A 149 3.87 -16.34 -2.81
C GLU A 149 5.20 -15.70 -2.38
N SER A 150 6.00 -15.16 -3.31
CA SER A 150 7.24 -14.44 -2.99
C SER A 150 6.97 -13.08 -2.37
N VAL A 151 7.87 -12.67 -1.48
CA VAL A 151 7.90 -11.31 -0.94
C VAL A 151 8.77 -10.44 -1.85
N ASP A 152 8.17 -9.42 -2.46
CA ASP A 152 8.93 -8.36 -3.12
C ASP A 152 8.95 -7.14 -2.19
N SER A 153 10.10 -6.48 -2.06
CA SER A 153 10.23 -5.28 -1.25
C SER A 153 10.95 -4.16 -1.99
N VAL A 154 10.61 -2.93 -1.63
CA VAL A 154 11.13 -1.70 -2.23
C VAL A 154 11.25 -0.63 -1.16
N ALA A 155 12.22 0.27 -1.34
CA ALA A 155 12.40 1.41 -0.48
C ALA A 155 12.78 2.65 -1.29
N GLU A 156 12.11 3.77 -1.03
CA GLU A 156 12.23 5.00 -1.81
C GLU A 156 12.09 6.23 -0.92
N HIS A 157 12.79 7.32 -1.28
CA HIS A 157 12.53 8.64 -0.70
C HIS A 157 11.48 9.36 -1.54
N LEU A 158 10.44 9.88 -0.89
CA LEU A 158 9.45 10.70 -1.55
C LEU A 158 9.94 12.15 -1.64
N THR A 159 9.82 12.73 -2.83
CA THR A 159 9.93 14.18 -3.01
C THR A 159 8.64 14.88 -2.56
N ALA A 160 8.71 16.20 -2.36
CA ALA A 160 7.56 17.00 -1.94
C ALA A 160 6.41 17.07 -2.96
N SER A 161 6.63 16.64 -4.22
CA SER A 161 5.56 16.56 -5.23
C SER A 161 5.00 15.15 -5.38
N GLU A 162 5.55 14.15 -4.71
CA GLU A 162 5.14 12.76 -4.89
C GLU A 162 4.10 12.29 -3.88
N VAL A 163 3.27 11.35 -4.33
CA VAL A 163 2.26 10.66 -3.53
C VAL A 163 2.49 9.17 -3.70
N LEU A 164 2.55 8.45 -2.58
CA LEU A 164 2.50 7.00 -2.61
C LEU A 164 1.02 6.56 -2.75
N LEU A 165 0.75 5.83 -3.83
CA LEU A 165 -0.51 5.19 -4.13
C LEU A 165 -0.37 3.68 -3.94
N VAL A 166 -1.22 3.08 -3.13
CA VAL A 166 -1.27 1.61 -2.99
C VAL A 166 -2.63 1.13 -3.42
N ALA A 167 -2.68 0.15 -4.33
CA ALA A 167 -3.92 -0.44 -4.79
C ALA A 167 -3.83 -1.95 -4.93
N ILE A 168 -4.96 -2.60 -4.66
CA ILE A 168 -5.15 -4.03 -4.79
C ILE A 168 -5.71 -4.40 -6.18
N SER A 169 -5.19 -5.49 -6.73
CA SER A 169 -5.51 -6.02 -8.06
C SER A 169 -7.02 -6.27 -8.28
N PRO A 170 -7.56 -6.08 -9.49
CA PRO A 170 -6.88 -5.78 -10.75
C PRO A 170 -7.01 -4.30 -11.11
N ILE A 171 -6.21 -3.44 -10.46
CA ILE A 171 -6.20 -2.02 -10.78
C ILE A 171 -4.81 -1.68 -11.28
N VAL A 172 -4.69 -1.67 -12.61
CA VAL A 172 -3.58 -1.04 -13.30
C VAL A 172 -3.90 0.45 -13.40
N PRO A 173 -3.00 1.37 -13.00
CA PRO A 173 -3.27 2.80 -12.92
C PRO A 173 -3.36 3.50 -14.27
N THR A 174 -3.43 2.77 -15.39
CA THR A 174 -3.90 3.35 -16.66
C THR A 174 -5.24 4.06 -16.48
N THR A 175 -6.04 3.68 -15.49
CA THR A 175 -7.30 4.37 -15.13
C THR A 175 -7.11 5.61 -14.23
N VAL A 176 -6.02 5.70 -13.45
CA VAL A 176 -5.74 6.82 -12.52
C VAL A 176 -5.09 8.00 -13.26
N CYS A 177 -4.32 7.75 -14.32
CA CYS A 177 -3.75 8.79 -15.18
C CYS A 177 -4.75 9.35 -16.21
N CYS A 178 -5.94 8.76 -16.38
CA CYS A 178 -7.00 9.31 -17.22
C CYS A 178 -7.87 10.32 -16.45
N ALA A 179 -7.24 11.38 -15.93
CA ALA A 179 -7.92 12.61 -15.55
C ALA A 179 -7.84 13.65 -16.68
N ASP A 180 -7.73 13.20 -17.93
CA ASP A 180 -7.96 14.04 -19.10
C ASP A 180 -9.47 13.99 -19.42
N PRO A 181 -10.22 15.10 -19.30
CA PRO A 181 -11.65 15.13 -19.62
C PRO A 181 -11.94 14.86 -21.11
N HIS A 182 -10.92 14.72 -21.95
CA HIS A 182 -11.05 14.36 -23.37
C HIS A 182 -10.73 12.89 -23.69
N CYS A 183 -10.30 12.08 -22.72
CA CYS A 183 -10.06 10.65 -22.94
C CYS A 183 -11.38 9.88 -22.86
N ALA A 184 -12.19 9.97 -23.92
CA ALA A 184 -13.37 9.15 -24.10
C ALA A 184 -12.95 7.73 -24.47
N CYS A 185 -13.01 6.80 -23.51
CA CYS A 185 -12.98 5.37 -23.83
C CYS A 185 -14.26 4.99 -24.59
N GLN A 186 -14.12 4.62 -25.86
CA GLN A 186 -15.06 3.74 -26.57
C GLN A 186 -14.77 2.28 -26.21
#